data_AF-A0A9E4T6E4-F1
#
_entry.id   AF-A0A9E4T6E4-F1
#
_cell.length_a   1.000
_cell.length_b   1.000
_cell.length_c   1.000
_cell.angle_alpha   90.00
_cell.angle_beta   90.00
_cell.angle_gamma   90.00
#
_symmetry.space_group_name_H-M   'P 1'
#
loop_
_entity.id
_entity.type
_entity.pdbx_description
1 polymer ?
#
loop_
_entity_poly.entity_id
_entity_poly.type
_entity_poly.pdbx_seq_one_letter_code
_entity_poly.pdbx_strand_id
1 'polypeptide(L)'
;MPCNSNYMKASGKEVAISQVACLLDELDGKPINRDYWRGYHPLVYNRIHDADALVAELCGKLQKVDVSQYSLEMQIWWRDHQQADKDRLEREIQSIKEEKDKEAALSKLTDYEKRLLGLTP
;
A
#
# COMPACT_ATOMS: atom_id res chain seq x y z
N MET A 1 38.51 -9.89 8.81
CA MET A 1 37.17 -9.27 8.88
C MET A 1 36.24 -10.10 8.02
N PRO A 2 35.18 -10.72 8.56
CA PRO A 2 34.16 -11.32 7.71
C PRO A 2 33.43 -10.20 6.97
N CYS A 3 33.48 -10.21 5.64
CA CYS A 3 32.72 -9.29 4.81
C CYS A 3 31.22 -9.49 5.07
N ASN A 4 30.48 -8.41 5.31
CA ASN A 4 29.05 -8.44 5.57
C ASN A 4 28.27 -8.53 4.24
N SER A 5 27.61 -9.65 3.98
CA SER A 5 26.82 -9.89 2.76
C SER A 5 25.35 -9.45 2.87
N ASN A 6 24.96 -8.69 3.91
CA ASN A 6 23.58 -8.25 4.11
C ASN A 6 23.04 -7.39 2.96
N TYR A 7 23.90 -6.79 2.13
CA TYR A 7 23.49 -6.06 0.91
C TYR A 7 22.89 -6.97 -0.17
N MET A 8 23.06 -8.30 -0.06
CA MET A 8 22.43 -9.28 -0.96
C MET A 8 21.06 -9.78 -0.46
N LYS A 9 20.57 -9.29 0.68
CA LYS A 9 19.24 -9.66 1.18
C LYS A 9 18.20 -8.76 0.53
N ALA A 10 17.09 -9.37 0.10
CA ALA A 10 15.93 -8.62 -0.36
C ALA A 10 15.46 -7.64 0.73
N SER A 11 15.21 -6.40 0.32
CA SER A 11 14.64 -5.37 1.17
C SER A 11 13.19 -5.70 1.55
N GLY A 12 12.67 -5.12 2.64
CA GLY A 12 11.26 -5.33 3.03
C GLY A 12 10.27 -4.96 1.93
N LYS A 13 10.61 -3.94 1.13
CA LYS A 13 9.82 -3.53 -0.04
C LYS A 13 9.85 -4.60 -1.14
N GLU A 14 11.03 -5.13 -1.49
CA GLU A 14 11.14 -6.22 -2.46
C GLU A 14 10.43 -7.49 -2.00
N VAL A 15 10.44 -7.79 -0.70
CA VAL A 15 9.67 -8.91 -0.13
C VAL A 15 8.18 -8.71 -0.37
N ALA A 16 7.63 -7.56 0.04
CA ALA A 16 6.20 -7.28 -0.13
C ALA A 16 5.76 -7.34 -1.61
N ILE A 17 6.57 -6.79 -2.51
CA ILE A 17 6.25 -6.76 -3.94
C ILE A 17 6.45 -8.12 -4.60
N SER A 18 7.42 -8.91 -4.12
CA SER A 18 7.58 -10.29 -4.57
C SER A 18 6.42 -11.16 -4.16
N GLN A 19 5.81 -10.92 -2.99
CA GLN A 19 4.57 -11.60 -2.58
C GLN A 19 3.43 -11.26 -3.55
N VAL A 20 3.25 -9.98 -3.89
CA VAL A 20 2.26 -9.55 -4.90
C VAL A 20 2.50 -10.23 -6.25
N ALA A 21 3.77 -10.30 -6.70
CA ALA A 21 4.13 -10.99 -7.93
C ALA A 21 3.84 -12.50 -7.87
N CYS A 22 4.09 -13.16 -6.74
CA CYS A 22 3.72 -14.57 -6.54
C CYS A 22 2.20 -14.80 -6.60
N LEU A 23 1.40 -13.87 -6.06
CA LEU A 23 -0.06 -13.95 -6.12
C LEU A 23 -0.57 -13.73 -7.56
N LEU A 24 0.05 -12.83 -8.33
CA LEU A 24 -0.23 -12.70 -9.76
C LEU A 24 0.11 -13.99 -10.53
N ASP A 25 1.24 -14.62 -10.22
CA ASP A 25 1.63 -15.92 -10.77
C ASP A 25 0.61 -17.02 -10.43
N GLU A 26 0.05 -17.00 -9.21
CA GLU A 26 -1.01 -17.93 -8.78
C GLU A 26 -2.29 -17.76 -9.62
N LEU A 27 -2.68 -16.51 -9.92
CA LEU A 27 -3.82 -16.23 -10.81
C LEU A 27 -3.58 -16.75 -12.24
N ASP A 28 -2.32 -16.81 -12.68
CA ASP A 28 -1.91 -17.41 -13.94
C ASP A 28 -1.76 -18.95 -13.86
N GLY A 29 -2.12 -19.57 -12.73
CA GLY A 29 -2.10 -21.02 -12.51
C GLY A 29 -0.73 -21.60 -12.13
N LYS A 30 0.25 -20.76 -11.78
CA LYS A 30 1.57 -21.22 -11.33
C LYS A 30 1.55 -21.50 -9.82
N PRO A 31 2.28 -22.52 -9.34
CA PRO A 31 2.37 -22.80 -7.92
C PRO A 31 3.17 -21.72 -7.18
N ILE A 32 2.81 -21.45 -5.92
CA ILE A 32 3.54 -20.50 -5.07
C ILE A 32 4.96 -21.02 -4.82
N ASN A 33 5.95 -20.22 -5.22
CA ASN A 33 7.36 -20.46 -4.94
C ASN A 33 7.78 -19.74 -3.64
N ARG A 34 8.24 -20.52 -2.65
CA ARG A 34 8.66 -19.99 -1.34
C ARG A 34 9.88 -19.07 -1.41
N ASP A 35 10.78 -19.27 -2.35
CA ASP A 35 11.94 -18.38 -2.50
C ASP A 35 11.51 -17.04 -3.10
N TYR A 36 10.56 -17.07 -4.04
CA TYR A 36 9.98 -15.85 -4.59
C TYR A 36 9.21 -15.10 -3.51
N TRP A 37 8.41 -15.80 -2.70
CA TRP A 37 7.69 -15.23 -1.55
C TRP A 37 8.62 -14.52 -0.55
N ARG A 38 9.88 -14.93 -0.46
CA ARG A 38 10.91 -14.35 0.42
C ARG A 38 11.62 -13.12 -0.18
N GLY A 39 11.15 -12.60 -1.31
CA GLY A 39 11.71 -11.39 -1.92
C GLY A 39 12.63 -11.63 -3.12
N TYR A 40 12.78 -12.88 -3.57
CA TYR A 40 13.68 -13.23 -4.70
C TYR A 40 12.91 -13.48 -5.99
N HIS A 41 11.73 -12.89 -6.16
CA HIS A 41 10.95 -13.05 -7.39
C HIS A 41 11.72 -12.43 -8.58
N PRO A 42 11.88 -13.13 -9.73
CA PRO A 42 12.71 -12.66 -10.85
C PRO A 42 12.27 -11.31 -11.45
N LEU A 43 10.99 -10.96 -11.31
CA LEU A 43 10.45 -9.66 -11.74
C LEU A 43 10.81 -8.51 -10.79
N VAL A 44 11.16 -8.79 -9.54
CA VAL A 44 11.24 -7.79 -8.45
C VAL A 44 12.67 -7.61 -7.95
N TYR A 45 13.34 -8.71 -7.61
CA TYR A 45 14.64 -8.67 -6.93
C TYR A 45 15.72 -7.98 -7.77
N ASN A 46 16.38 -6.96 -7.20
CA ASN A 46 17.38 -6.12 -7.88
C ASN A 46 16.86 -5.46 -9.18
N ARG A 47 15.55 -5.20 -9.28
CA ARG A 47 14.94 -4.52 -10.42
C ARG A 47 14.16 -3.29 -9.98
N ILE A 48 14.07 -2.31 -10.88
CA ILE A 48 13.14 -1.20 -10.74
C ILE A 48 11.75 -1.74 -11.05
N HIS A 49 10.84 -1.54 -10.12
CA HIS A 49 9.47 -2.01 -10.20
C HIS A 49 8.51 -0.90 -9.79
N ASP A 50 7.38 -0.80 -10.50
CA ASP A 50 6.26 0.03 -10.09
C ASP A 50 5.37 -0.80 -9.16
N ALA A 51 5.54 -0.56 -7.86
CA ALA A 51 4.82 -1.29 -6.82
C ALA A 51 3.30 -1.03 -6.93
N ASP A 52 2.93 0.21 -7.24
CA ASP A 52 1.54 0.64 -7.27
C ASP A 52 0.83 0.00 -8.47
N ALA A 53 1.51 -0.08 -9.63
CA ALA A 53 0.99 -0.76 -10.80
C ALA A 53 0.74 -2.25 -10.55
N LEU A 54 1.68 -2.96 -9.90
CA LEU A 54 1.53 -4.39 -9.59
C LEU A 54 0.40 -4.66 -8.59
N VAL A 55 0.29 -3.83 -7.55
CA VAL A 55 -0.79 -3.94 -6.56
C VAL A 55 -2.14 -3.63 -7.21
N ALA A 56 -2.21 -2.60 -8.05
CA ALA A 56 -3.43 -2.24 -8.78
C ALA A 56 -3.86 -3.35 -9.76
N GLU A 57 -2.91 -3.98 -10.45
CA GLU A 57 -3.19 -5.13 -11.31
C GLU A 57 -3.80 -6.29 -10.51
N LEU A 58 -3.16 -6.69 -9.40
CA LEU A 58 -3.64 -7.77 -8.55
C LEU A 58 -5.04 -7.46 -8.00
N CYS A 59 -5.24 -6.26 -7.44
CA CYS A 59 -6.53 -5.81 -6.93
C CYS A 59 -7.61 -5.84 -8.03
N GLY A 60 -7.32 -5.33 -9.22
CA GLY A 60 -8.26 -5.31 -10.35
C GLY A 60 -8.66 -6.71 -10.84
N LYS A 61 -7.77 -7.71 -10.72
CA LYS A 61 -8.11 -9.11 -11.01
C LYS A 61 -8.94 -9.73 -9.88
N LEU A 62 -8.54 -9.53 -8.62
CA LEU A 62 -9.23 -10.11 -7.45
C LEU A 62 -10.66 -9.61 -7.26
N GLN A 63 -10.99 -8.41 -7.75
CA GLN A 63 -12.37 -7.92 -7.79
C GLN A 63 -13.33 -8.77 -8.66
N LYS A 64 -12.79 -9.58 -9.58
CA LYS A 64 -13.58 -10.32 -10.59
C LYS A 64 -13.62 -11.82 -10.35
N VAL A 65 -12.87 -12.33 -9.38
CA VAL A 65 -12.73 -13.77 -9.11
C VAL A 65 -13.19 -14.12 -7.70
N ASP A 66 -13.57 -15.38 -7.49
CA ASP A 66 -13.81 -15.91 -6.16
C ASP A 66 -12.47 -16.25 -5.49
N VAL A 67 -12.03 -15.37 -4.58
CA VAL A 67 -10.74 -15.50 -3.87
C VAL A 67 -10.70 -16.74 -2.96
N SER A 68 -11.85 -17.30 -2.55
CA SER A 68 -11.90 -18.48 -1.67
C SER A 68 -11.34 -19.75 -2.30
N GLN A 69 -11.19 -19.77 -3.63
CA GLN A 69 -10.64 -20.89 -4.40
C GLN A 69 -9.10 -20.88 -4.47
N TYR A 70 -8.45 -19.83 -3.97
CA TYR A 70 -7.00 -19.65 -4.04
C TYR A 70 -6.33 -19.94 -2.69
N SER A 71 -5.00 -19.85 -2.66
CA SER A 71 -4.17 -20.06 -1.47
C SER A 71 -4.63 -19.27 -0.26
N LEU A 72 -4.28 -19.77 0.93
CA LEU A 72 -4.54 -19.05 2.17
C LEU A 72 -3.82 -17.70 2.18
N GLU A 73 -2.62 -17.66 1.61
CA GLU A 73 -1.84 -16.45 1.40
C GLU A 73 -2.60 -15.40 0.58
N MET A 74 -3.23 -15.80 -0.54
CA MET A 74 -4.08 -14.92 -1.35
C MET A 74 -5.28 -14.40 -0.54
N GLN A 75 -5.96 -15.29 0.17
CA GLN A 75 -7.15 -14.93 0.96
C GLN A 75 -6.81 -13.94 2.07
N ILE A 76 -5.70 -14.16 2.78
CA ILE A 76 -5.21 -13.26 3.82
C ILE A 76 -4.82 -11.92 3.21
N TRP A 77 -4.03 -11.93 2.13
CA TRP A 77 -3.58 -10.71 1.47
C TRP A 77 -4.78 -9.86 1.01
N TRP A 78 -5.78 -10.49 0.39
CA TRP A 78 -6.94 -9.77 -0.13
C TRP A 78 -7.77 -9.13 1.00
N ARG A 79 -8.04 -9.88 2.07
CA ARG A 79 -8.75 -9.36 3.24
C ARG A 79 -8.02 -8.16 3.85
N ASP A 80 -6.71 -8.30 4.07
CA ASP A 80 -5.91 -7.27 4.73
C ASP A 80 -5.77 -6.03 3.83
N HIS A 81 -5.64 -6.22 2.51
CA HIS A 81 -5.60 -5.14 1.54
C HIS A 81 -6.93 -4.38 1.47
N GLN A 82 -8.07 -5.06 1.46
CA GLN A 82 -9.39 -4.42 1.50
C GLN A 82 -9.58 -3.57 2.76
N GLN A 83 -9.14 -4.06 3.91
CA GLN A 83 -9.20 -3.30 5.15
C GLN A 83 -8.30 -2.06 5.08
N ALA A 84 -7.07 -2.20 4.59
CA ALA A 84 -6.15 -1.07 4.44
C ALA A 84 -6.68 0.00 3.48
N ASP A 85 -7.32 -0.42 2.38
CA ASP A 85 -7.95 0.48 1.41
C ASP A 85 -9.13 1.23 2.03
N LYS A 86 -9.97 0.55 2.81
CA LYS A 86 -11.07 1.17 3.56
C LYS A 86 -10.54 2.19 4.56
N ASP A 87 -9.54 1.83 5.35
CA ASP A 87 -8.94 2.73 6.35
C ASP A 87 -8.32 3.97 5.69
N ARG A 88 -7.69 3.80 4.52
CA ARG A 88 -7.15 4.93 3.74
C ARG A 88 -8.27 5.88 3.32
N LEU A 89 -9.33 5.36 2.73
CA LEU A 89 -10.48 6.18 2.28
C LEU A 89 -11.14 6.92 3.44
N GLU A 90 -11.31 6.29 4.59
CA GLU A 90 -11.87 6.92 5.79
C GLU A 90 -10.99 8.09 6.28
N ARG A 91 -9.66 7.92 6.29
CA ARG A 91 -8.73 8.99 6.65
C ARG A 91 -8.72 10.13 5.65
N GLU A 92 -8.78 9.84 4.35
CA GLU A 92 -8.84 10.86 3.30
C GLU A 92 -10.12 11.70 3.41
N ILE A 93 -11.28 11.06 3.62
CA ILE A 93 -12.56 11.73 3.84
C ILE A 93 -12.50 12.62 5.10
N GLN A 94 -11.95 12.09 6.20
CA GLN A 94 -11.82 12.83 7.44
C GLN A 94 -10.89 14.04 7.29
N SER A 95 -9.75 13.88 6.62
CA SER A 95 -8.81 14.98 6.36
C SER A 95 -9.45 16.08 5.50
N ILE A 96 -10.16 15.72 4.42
CA ILE A 96 -10.87 16.69 3.58
C ILE A 96 -11.93 17.45 4.39
N LYS A 97 -12.64 16.75 5.28
CA LYS A 97 -13.63 17.37 6.15
C LYS A 97 -12.98 18.34 7.14
N GLU A 98 -11.88 17.93 7.78
CA GLU A 98 -11.14 18.77 8.72
C GLU A 98 -10.59 20.03 8.06
N GLU A 99 -10.04 19.94 6.86
CA GLU A 99 -9.55 21.12 6.13
C GLU A 99 -10.69 22.07 5.78
N LYS A 100 -11.83 21.55 5.31
CA LYS A 100 -13.02 22.39 5.06
C LYS A 100 -13.56 23.06 6.33
N ASP A 101 -13.60 22.32 7.43
CA ASP A 101 -14.07 22.83 8.72
C ASP A 101 -13.10 23.89 9.26
N LYS A 102 -11.78 23.71 9.10
CA LYS A 102 -10.75 24.71 9.42
C LYS A 102 -10.91 25.97 8.57
N GLU A 103 -11.03 25.84 7.26
CA GLU A 103 -11.23 26.97 6.35
C GLU A 103 -12.51 27.75 6.71
N ALA A 104 -13.62 27.05 6.95
CA ALA A 104 -14.89 27.66 7.35
C ALA A 104 -14.84 28.32 8.73
N ALA A 105 -14.07 27.78 9.68
CA ALA A 105 -13.85 28.40 10.98
C ALA A 105 -13.00 29.67 10.83
N LEU A 106 -11.89 29.59 10.08
CA LEU A 106 -10.99 30.72 9.81
C LEU A 106 -11.68 31.86 9.08
N SER A 107 -12.62 31.56 8.17
CA SER A 107 -13.40 32.58 7.46
C SER A 107 -14.37 33.36 8.36
N LYS A 108 -14.81 32.75 9.48
CA LYS A 108 -15.70 33.40 10.45
C LYS A 108 -14.98 34.30 11.45
N LEU A 109 -13.66 34.15 11.59
CA LEU A 109 -12.87 34.99 12.47
C LEU A 109 -12.73 36.40 11.90
N THR A 110 -12.93 37.39 12.76
CA THR A 110 -12.62 38.79 12.49
C THR A 110 -11.10 39.02 12.42
N ASP A 111 -10.68 40.13 11.82
CA ASP A 111 -9.25 40.47 11.72
C ASP A 111 -8.59 40.70 13.10
N TYR A 112 -9.38 41.13 14.09
CA TYR A 112 -8.91 41.26 15.47
C TYR A 112 -8.63 39.88 16.10
N GLU A 113 -9.55 38.93 15.93
CA GLU A 113 -9.39 37.56 16.42
C GLU A 113 -8.24 36.83 15.70
N LYS A 114 -8.09 37.04 14.39
CA LYS A 114 -6.96 36.49 13.61
C LYS A 114 -5.62 37.03 14.10
N ARG A 115 -5.52 38.33 14.42
CA ARG A 115 -4.34 38.93 15.04
C ARG A 115 -4.06 38.39 16.45
N LEU A 116 -5.10 38.23 17.27
CA LEU A 116 -4.96 37.67 18.63
C LEU A 116 -4.43 36.24 18.61
N LEU A 117 -4.78 35.46 17.57
CA LEU A 117 -4.31 34.10 17.35
C LEU A 117 -2.98 34.01 16.57
N GLY A 118 -2.39 35.14 16.16
CA GLY A 118 -1.12 35.17 15.41
C GLY A 118 -1.22 34.63 13.98
N LEU A 119 -2.41 34.61 13.38
CA LEU A 119 -2.67 34.07 12.04
C LEU A 119 -2.44 35.08 10.91
N THR A 120 -2.24 36.35 11.25
CA THR A 120 -1.85 37.44 10.36
C THR A 120 -0.77 38.28 11.05
N PRO A 121 0.22 38.82 10.30
CA PRO A 121 1.22 39.71 10.86
C PRO A 121 0.63 41.00 11.45
#